data_AF-A0A537JXU9-F1
#
_entry.id   AF-A0A537JXU9-F1
#
_cell.length_a   1.000
_cell.length_b   1.000
_cell.length_c   1.000
_cell.angle_alpha   90.00
_cell.angle_beta   90.00
_cell.angle_gamma   90.00
#
_symmetry.space_group_name_H-M   'P 1'
#
loop_
_entity.id
_entity.type
_entity.pdbx_description
1 polymer ?
#
loop_
_entity_poly.entity_id
_entity_poly.type
_entity_poly.pdbx_seq_one_letter_code
_entity_poly.pdbx_strand_id
1 'polypeptide(L)'
;MNASDIAALAQNAGFSGSDVGVAVAIALAESSGNPGAYNPEPLARGGTPPGQGSYGLWQIYLKMHPEFAGQNLYDPATNAAAAYRVYQSSGFRAWTTYRDGTYAQYLPAATQAPLTLDAATGQPIPDLTPTPPDVMTIAPARSQILVLTAAGIGLYLLADALAD
;
A
#
# COMPACT_ATOMS: atom_id res chain seq x y z
N MET A 1 -9.65 8.31 12.89
CA MET A 1 -10.65 8.20 11.82
C MET A 1 -11.23 6.80 11.86
N ASN A 2 -12.54 6.65 11.67
CA ASN A 2 -13.19 5.35 11.65
C ASN A 2 -13.06 4.69 10.26
N ALA A 3 -13.44 3.42 10.15
CA ALA A 3 -13.35 2.67 8.89
C ALA A 3 -14.16 3.28 7.74
N SER A 4 -15.34 3.85 8.02
CA SER A 4 -16.19 4.48 7.00
C SER A 4 -15.55 5.73 6.41
N ASP A 5 -14.95 6.59 7.23
CA ASP A 5 -14.26 7.80 6.75
C ASP A 5 -13.04 7.43 5.89
N ILE A 6 -12.29 6.41 6.32
CA ILE A 6 -11.12 5.89 5.58
C ILE A 6 -11.57 5.29 4.24
N ALA A 7 -12.71 4.59 4.20
CA ALA A 7 -13.23 4.04 2.96
C ALA A 7 -13.67 5.12 1.97
N ALA A 8 -14.25 6.22 2.45
CA ALA A 8 -14.58 7.36 1.62
C ALA A 8 -13.33 8.00 1.01
N LEU A 9 -12.25 8.15 1.81
CA LEU A 9 -10.95 8.62 1.31
C LEU A 9 -10.35 7.67 0.26
N ALA A 10 -10.39 6.36 0.50
CA ALA A 10 -9.87 5.37 -0.43
C ALA A 10 -10.64 5.39 -1.76
N GLN A 11 -11.98 5.45 -1.71
CA GLN A 11 -12.82 5.57 -2.90
C GLN A 11 -12.54 6.85 -3.68
N ASN A 12 -12.44 7.99 -2.98
CA ASN A 12 -12.11 9.28 -3.60
C ASN A 12 -10.71 9.30 -4.22
N ALA A 13 -9.77 8.52 -3.68
CA ALA A 13 -8.43 8.37 -4.24
C ALA A 13 -8.38 7.47 -5.48
N GLY A 14 -9.37 6.58 -5.66
CA GLY A 14 -9.50 5.71 -6.82
C GLY A 14 -9.52 4.19 -6.52
N PHE A 15 -9.45 3.78 -5.24
CA PHE A 15 -9.67 2.38 -4.89
C PHE A 15 -11.13 1.99 -5.14
N SER A 16 -11.37 0.78 -5.63
CA SER A 16 -12.71 0.31 -6.02
C SER A 16 -12.95 -1.16 -5.64
N GLY A 17 -14.21 -1.59 -5.61
CA GLY A 17 -14.57 -2.98 -5.35
C GLY A 17 -14.00 -3.51 -4.02
N SER A 18 -13.45 -4.72 -4.04
CA SER A 18 -12.81 -5.33 -2.86
C SER A 18 -11.57 -4.59 -2.36
N ASP A 19 -10.93 -3.81 -3.22
CA ASP A 19 -9.68 -3.11 -2.89
C ASP A 19 -9.91 -2.01 -1.85
N VAL A 20 -11.11 -1.42 -1.80
CA VAL A 20 -11.49 -0.46 -0.76
C VAL A 20 -11.38 -1.10 0.63
N GLY A 21 -11.90 -2.32 0.79
CA GLY A 21 -11.84 -3.04 2.06
C GLY A 21 -10.41 -3.36 2.48
N VAL A 22 -9.56 -3.77 1.53
CA VAL A 22 -8.14 -4.05 1.79
C VAL A 22 -7.39 -2.75 2.13
N ALA A 23 -7.63 -1.66 1.41
CA ALA A 23 -7.01 -0.36 1.68
C ALA A 23 -7.39 0.18 3.06
N VAL A 24 -8.66 0.04 3.48
CA VAL A 24 -9.12 0.42 4.83
C VAL A 24 -8.42 -0.43 5.90
N ALA A 25 -8.37 -1.75 5.70
CA ALA A 25 -7.73 -2.66 6.63
C ALA A 25 -6.23 -2.39 6.79
N ILE A 26 -5.52 -2.06 5.70
CA ILE A 26 -4.12 -1.63 5.74
C ILE A 26 -4.00 -0.30 6.51
N ALA A 27 -4.79 0.72 6.21
CA ALA A 27 -4.71 2.00 6.93
C ALA A 27 -4.93 1.84 8.44
N LEU A 28 -5.87 0.97 8.85
CA LEU A 28 -6.12 0.67 10.25
C LEU A 28 -4.97 -0.11 10.89
N ALA A 29 -4.34 -1.04 10.17
CA ALA A 29 -3.16 -1.76 10.65
C ALA A 29 -1.94 -0.83 10.81
N GLU A 30 -1.72 0.05 9.85
CA GLU A 30 -0.57 0.95 9.78
C GLU A 30 -0.65 2.08 10.81
N SER A 31 -1.84 2.65 11.04
CA SER A 31 -1.99 3.88 11.82
C SER A 31 -3.04 3.83 12.93
N SER A 32 -3.78 2.74 13.07
CA SER A 32 -5.01 2.69 13.89
C SER A 32 -6.02 3.79 13.52
N GLY A 33 -6.01 4.23 12.25
CA GLY A 33 -6.84 5.32 11.75
C GLY A 33 -6.38 6.71 12.18
N ASN A 34 -5.14 6.89 12.64
CA ASN A 34 -4.60 8.19 13.03
C ASN A 34 -3.95 8.91 11.82
N PRO A 35 -4.54 10.01 11.29
CA PRO A 35 -3.95 10.74 10.17
C PRO A 35 -2.67 11.50 10.55
N GLY A 36 -2.43 11.74 11.84
CA GLY A 36 -1.20 12.31 12.36
C GLY A 36 -0.09 11.28 12.64
N ALA A 37 -0.27 10.02 12.25
CA ALA A 37 0.72 8.98 12.50
C ALA A 37 2.04 9.25 11.76
N TYR A 38 3.16 9.08 12.45
CA TYR A 38 4.49 9.21 11.90
C TYR A 38 5.41 8.13 12.48
N ASN A 39 6.12 7.42 11.60
CA ASN A 39 7.19 6.52 11.98
C ASN A 39 8.51 7.00 11.36
N PRO A 40 9.55 7.32 12.15
CA PRO A 40 10.86 7.72 11.61
C PRO A 40 11.64 6.58 10.95
N GLU A 41 11.16 5.33 10.99
CA GLU A 41 11.79 4.16 10.35
C GLU A 41 13.29 3.99 10.70
N PRO A 42 13.70 4.06 12.00
CA PRO A 42 15.10 4.08 12.39
C PRO A 42 15.83 2.76 12.11
N LEU A 43 15.09 1.66 12.00
CA LEU A 43 15.61 0.32 11.73
C LEU A 43 15.61 -0.04 10.24
N ALA A 44 15.16 0.86 9.36
CA ALA A 44 15.20 0.62 7.93
C ALA A 44 16.64 0.43 7.43
N ARG A 45 16.84 -0.50 6.49
CA ARG A 45 18.17 -0.76 5.92
C ARG A 45 18.75 0.52 5.30
N GLY A 46 19.98 0.85 5.71
CA GLY A 46 20.66 2.07 5.29
C GLY A 46 20.17 3.35 5.98
N GLY A 47 19.38 3.21 7.06
CA GLY A 47 18.84 4.31 7.85
C GLY A 47 17.79 5.14 7.13
N THR A 48 17.02 5.93 7.86
CA THR A 48 16.04 6.86 7.28
C THR A 48 16.48 8.29 7.55
N PRO A 49 16.71 9.11 6.52
CA PRO A 49 17.05 10.51 6.72
C PRO A 49 15.95 11.25 7.51
N PRO A 50 16.31 12.28 8.30
CA PRO A 50 15.33 13.10 8.99
C PRO A 50 14.28 13.64 8.03
N GLY A 51 13.00 13.47 8.37
CA GLY A 51 11.89 13.92 7.54
C GLY A 51 11.59 13.03 6.33
N GLN A 52 12.13 11.81 6.26
CA GLN A 52 11.83 10.84 5.20
C GLN A 52 11.20 9.53 5.72
N GLY A 53 10.54 9.59 6.88
CA GLY A 53 9.85 8.45 7.49
C GLY A 53 8.54 8.07 6.78
N SER A 54 7.70 7.31 7.49
CA SER A 54 6.37 6.89 7.05
C SER A 54 5.30 7.80 7.65
N TYR A 55 4.36 8.26 6.82
CA TYR A 55 3.41 9.32 7.19
C TYR A 55 1.95 8.93 6.99
N GLY A 56 1.11 9.37 7.92
CA GLY A 56 -0.34 9.39 7.80
C GLY A 56 -1.01 8.01 7.85
N LEU A 57 -2.25 7.97 7.36
CA LEU A 57 -3.13 6.81 7.47
C LEU A 57 -2.54 5.53 6.86
N TRP A 58 -1.98 5.63 5.65
CA TRP A 58 -1.38 4.51 4.91
C TRP A 58 0.13 4.41 5.08
N GLN A 59 0.72 5.12 6.04
CA GLN A 59 2.16 5.10 6.36
C GLN A 59 3.04 5.16 5.10
N ILE A 60 2.86 6.22 4.30
CA ILE A 60 3.62 6.42 3.06
C ILE A 60 5.07 6.71 3.41
N TYR A 61 5.96 5.75 3.11
CA TYR A 61 7.37 5.82 3.42
C TYR A 61 8.12 6.71 2.42
N LEU A 62 8.41 7.95 2.83
CA LEU A 62 8.89 8.99 1.94
C LEU A 62 10.28 8.71 1.35
N LYS A 63 11.16 8.00 2.07
CA LYS A 63 12.45 7.54 1.52
C LYS A 63 12.27 6.68 0.26
N MET A 64 11.23 5.85 0.21
CA MET A 64 10.94 4.96 -0.92
C MET A 64 10.05 5.61 -1.98
N HIS A 65 9.34 6.68 -1.60
CA HIS A 65 8.43 7.43 -2.47
C HIS A 65 8.76 8.93 -2.49
N PRO A 66 9.96 9.32 -2.95
CA PRO A 66 10.40 10.72 -2.98
C PRO A 66 9.52 11.61 -3.87
N GLU A 67 8.72 11.04 -4.78
CA GLU A 67 7.72 11.74 -5.60
C GLU A 67 6.64 12.45 -4.76
N PHE A 68 6.46 12.09 -3.49
CA PHE A 68 5.55 12.76 -2.56
C PHE A 68 6.23 13.82 -1.70
N ALA A 69 7.53 14.08 -1.90
CA ALA A 69 8.24 15.10 -1.14
C ALA A 69 7.59 16.48 -1.34
N GLY A 70 7.41 17.21 -0.25
CA GLY A 70 6.75 18.52 -0.25
C GLY A 70 5.21 18.47 -0.19
N GLN A 71 4.60 17.28 -0.24
CA GLN A 71 3.16 17.12 0.00
C GLN A 71 2.86 16.99 1.50
N ASN A 72 1.70 17.47 1.94
CA ASN A 72 1.25 17.28 3.31
C ASN A 72 0.66 15.88 3.50
N LEU A 73 1.50 14.88 3.77
CA LEU A 73 1.06 13.50 3.96
C LEU A 73 0.28 13.23 5.27
N TYR A 74 0.13 14.23 6.15
CA TYR A 74 -0.80 14.17 7.29
C TYR A 74 -2.22 14.57 6.91
N ASP A 75 -2.40 15.26 5.77
CA ASP A 75 -3.74 15.48 5.22
C ASP A 75 -4.30 14.14 4.70
N PRO A 76 -5.46 13.69 5.21
CA PRO A 76 -5.98 12.35 4.88
C PRO A 76 -6.23 12.12 3.39
N ALA A 77 -6.71 13.15 2.66
CA ALA A 77 -7.00 13.04 1.24
C ALA A 77 -5.72 12.96 0.40
N THR A 78 -4.73 13.79 0.74
CA THR A 78 -3.39 13.75 0.14
C THR A 78 -2.72 12.39 0.39
N ASN A 79 -2.81 11.87 1.61
CA ASN A 79 -2.26 10.55 1.97
C ASN A 79 -2.95 9.41 1.21
N ALA A 80 -4.28 9.47 1.06
CA ALA A 80 -5.04 8.49 0.27
C ALA A 80 -4.64 8.50 -1.21
N ALA A 81 -4.47 9.69 -1.80
CA ALA A 81 -4.03 9.83 -3.18
C ALA A 81 -2.61 9.28 -3.40
N ALA A 82 -1.70 9.50 -2.44
CA ALA A 82 -0.38 8.89 -2.45
C ALA A 82 -0.46 7.35 -2.33
N ALA A 83 -1.28 6.84 -1.40
CA ALA A 83 -1.50 5.40 -1.24
C ALA A 83 -2.02 4.74 -2.52
N TYR A 84 -2.97 5.37 -3.21
CA TYR A 84 -3.49 4.84 -4.47
C TYR A 84 -2.41 4.80 -5.57
N ARG A 85 -1.55 5.81 -5.66
CA ARG A 85 -0.42 5.79 -6.61
C ARG A 85 0.59 4.68 -6.32
N VAL A 86 0.91 4.43 -5.04
CA VAL A 86 1.76 3.30 -4.62
C VAL A 86 1.09 1.97 -4.95
N TYR A 87 -0.22 1.87 -4.72
CA TYR A 87 -1.01 0.70 -5.08
C TYR A 87 -0.96 0.43 -6.60
N GLN A 88 -1.12 1.45 -7.43
CA GLN A 88 -1.05 1.30 -8.89
C GLN A 88 0.33 0.79 -9.36
N SER A 89 1.42 1.19 -8.69
CA SER A 89 2.77 0.77 -9.09
C SER A 89 3.17 -0.61 -8.56
N SER A 90 2.65 -1.04 -7.41
CA SER A 90 3.21 -2.19 -6.67
C SER A 90 2.17 -3.12 -6.06
N GLY A 91 0.88 -2.80 -6.21
CA GLY A 91 -0.22 -3.45 -5.52
C GLY A 91 -0.10 -3.33 -3.99
N PHE A 92 -0.91 -4.08 -3.27
CA PHE A 92 -0.89 -4.08 -1.80
C PHE A 92 0.39 -4.66 -1.18
N ARG A 93 1.26 -5.31 -1.96
CA ARG A 93 2.53 -5.85 -1.46
C ARG A 93 3.55 -4.78 -1.08
N ALA A 94 3.29 -3.50 -1.38
CA ALA A 94 4.09 -2.39 -0.89
C ALA A 94 4.05 -2.25 0.64
N TRP A 95 2.96 -2.68 1.28
CA TRP A 95 2.79 -2.61 2.73
C TRP A 95 3.21 -3.92 3.40
N THR A 96 4.00 -3.81 4.48
CA THR A 96 4.40 -4.98 5.27
C THR A 96 3.19 -5.59 5.98
N THR A 97 2.28 -4.76 6.49
CA THR A 97 1.02 -5.19 7.12
C THR A 97 0.13 -6.05 6.21
N TYR A 98 0.22 -5.86 4.89
CA TYR A 98 -0.44 -6.74 3.92
C TYR A 98 0.33 -8.06 3.76
N ARG A 99 1.65 -7.97 3.59
CA ARG A 99 2.52 -9.13 3.36
C ARG A 99 2.57 -10.11 4.53
N ASP A 100 2.54 -9.61 5.76
CA ASP A 100 2.56 -10.43 6.97
C ASP A 100 1.15 -10.82 7.45
N GLY A 101 0.10 -10.33 6.78
CA GLY A 101 -1.29 -10.65 7.08
C GLY A 101 -1.88 -9.85 8.25
N THR A 102 -1.14 -8.94 8.87
CA THR A 102 -1.63 -8.10 9.98
C THR A 102 -2.89 -7.33 9.62
N TYR A 103 -3.04 -6.89 8.36
CA TYR A 103 -4.25 -6.20 7.88
C TYR A 103 -5.53 -7.05 8.05
N ALA A 104 -5.43 -8.37 8.01
CA ALA A 104 -6.59 -9.27 7.97
C ALA A 104 -7.47 -9.14 9.22
N GLN A 105 -6.90 -8.83 10.39
CA GLN A 105 -7.67 -8.62 11.62
C GLN A 105 -8.59 -7.38 11.56
N TYR A 106 -8.33 -6.46 10.61
CA TYR A 106 -9.12 -5.25 10.41
C TYR A 106 -10.15 -5.38 9.28
N LEU A 107 -10.13 -6.47 8.50
CA LEU A 107 -11.13 -6.71 7.46
C LEU A 107 -12.59 -6.68 7.99
N PRO A 108 -12.92 -7.21 9.18
CA PRO A 108 -14.26 -7.08 9.74
C PRO A 108 -14.69 -5.62 10.00
N ALA A 109 -13.75 -4.74 10.37
CA ALA A 109 -14.03 -3.32 10.51
C ALA A 109 -14.16 -2.64 9.13
N ALA A 110 -13.40 -3.09 8.14
CA ALA A 110 -13.43 -2.59 6.77
C ALA A 110 -14.71 -2.96 6.01
N THR A 111 -15.31 -4.13 6.27
CA THR A 111 -16.58 -4.56 5.64
C THR A 111 -17.80 -3.82 6.17
N GLN A 112 -17.69 -3.08 7.27
CA GLN A 112 -18.74 -2.16 7.75
C GLN A 112 -18.71 -0.82 7.02
N ALA A 113 -17.68 -0.56 6.21
CA ALA A 113 -17.69 0.59 5.33
C ALA A 113 -18.58 0.30 4.11
N PRO A 114 -19.37 1.27 3.63
CA PRO A 114 -20.18 1.08 2.45
C PRO A 114 -19.27 0.78 1.25
N LEU A 115 -19.28 -0.48 0.81
CA LEU A 115 -18.89 -0.84 -0.54
C LEU A 115 -19.95 -0.24 -1.46
N THR A 116 -19.56 0.41 -2.56
CA THR A 116 -20.48 0.65 -3.66
C THR A 116 -20.86 -0.71 -4.25
N LEU A 117 -21.96 -1.26 -3.75
CA LEU A 117 -22.61 -2.45 -4.30
C LEU A 117 -23.58 -2.00 -5.40
N ASP A 118 -23.73 -2.80 -6.45
CA ASP A 118 -24.82 -2.61 -7.40
C ASP A 118 -26.15 -2.83 -6.67
N ALA A 119 -27.00 -1.80 -6.63
CA ALA A 119 -28.32 -1.87 -6.00
C ALA A 119 -29.27 -2.90 -6.67
N ALA A 120 -28.98 -3.33 -7.90
CA ALA A 120 -29.77 -4.32 -8.63
C ALA A 120 -29.36 -5.78 -8.36
N THR A 121 -28.10 -6.05 -8.01
CA THR A 121 -27.57 -7.43 -7.91
C THR A 121 -26.91 -7.76 -6.58
N GLY A 122 -26.64 -6.76 -5.74
CA GLY A 122 -25.87 -6.94 -4.49
C GLY A 122 -24.43 -7.42 -4.72
N GLN A 123 -23.98 -7.46 -5.98
CA GLN A 123 -22.62 -7.82 -6.35
C GLN A 123 -21.73 -6.57 -6.35
N PRO A 124 -20.40 -6.75 -6.18
CA PRO A 124 -19.45 -5.70 -6.49
C PRO A 124 -19.69 -5.22 -7.93
N ILE A 125 -19.82 -3.91 -8.13
CA ILE A 125 -19.97 -3.34 -9.48
C ILE A 125 -18.67 -3.64 -10.24
N PRO A 126 -18.70 -4.41 -11.34
CA PRO A 126 -17.51 -4.57 -12.18
C PRO A 126 -17.12 -3.21 -12.75
N ASP A 127 -15.83 -2.94 -12.73
CA ASP A 127 -15.21 -1.71 -13.23
C ASP A 127 -15.63 -1.44 -14.68
N LEU A 128 -16.42 -0.38 -14.88
CA LEU A 128 -16.74 0.18 -16.20
C LEU A 128 -16.02 1.53 -16.42
N THR A 129 -14.85 1.74 -15.82
CA THR A 129 -14.02 2.85 -16.27
C THR A 129 -13.75 2.66 -17.77
N PRO A 130 -14.15 3.61 -18.64
CA PRO A 130 -13.76 3.55 -20.02
C PRO A 130 -12.24 3.62 -20.04
N THR A 131 -11.62 2.62 -20.65
CA THR A 131 -10.23 2.71 -21.12
C THR A 131 -10.06 4.08 -21.80
N PRO A 132 -9.04 4.88 -21.42
CA PRO A 132 -8.71 6.08 -22.18
C PRO A 132 -8.55 5.71 -23.66
N PRO A 133 -9.07 6.48 -24.62
CA PRO A 133 -8.94 6.13 -26.03
C PRO A 133 -7.45 6.02 -26.40
N ASP A 134 -7.13 4.92 -27.09
CA ASP A 134 -5.80 4.55 -27.57
C ASP A 134 -4.98 5.75 -28.08
N VAL A 135 -3.88 6.06 -27.40
CA VAL A 135 -2.78 6.79 -28.04
C VAL A 135 -1.91 5.74 -28.74
N MET A 136 -2.19 5.57 -30.03
CA MET A 136 -1.35 4.88 -31.01
C MET A 136 0.13 5.22 -30.80
N THR A 137 0.92 4.29 -30.26
CA THR A 137 2.39 4.33 -30.33
C THR A 137 2.94 2.96 -30.70
N ILE A 138 3.39 2.92 -31.95
CA ILE A 138 4.11 1.88 -32.68
C ILE A 138 5.26 1.27 -31.85
N ALA A 139 5.24 -0.05 -31.67
CA ALA A 139 6.38 -0.81 -31.16
C ALA A 139 7.53 -0.87 -32.17
N PRO A 140 8.78 -1.03 -31.69
CA PRO A 140 9.60 -2.07 -32.28
C PRO A 140 10.33 -2.97 -31.27
N ALA A 141 10.33 -4.26 -31.63
CA ALA A 141 11.31 -5.34 -31.45
C ALA A 141 11.95 -5.65 -30.06
N ARG A 142 11.92 -6.96 -29.77
CA ARG A 142 12.50 -7.66 -28.61
C ARG A 142 14.02 -7.47 -28.49
N SER A 143 14.51 -7.30 -27.26
CA SER A 143 15.82 -7.80 -26.86
C SER A 143 15.65 -8.72 -25.66
N GLN A 144 16.01 -9.99 -25.84
CA GLN A 144 16.23 -10.92 -24.75
C GLN A 144 17.59 -10.61 -24.12
N ILE A 145 17.62 -10.44 -22.80
CA ILE A 145 18.83 -10.70 -22.01
C ILE A 145 18.45 -11.65 -20.90
N LEU A 146 19.19 -12.76 -20.89
CA LEU A 146 19.06 -13.96 -20.08
C LEU A 146 19.98 -13.84 -18.84
N VAL A 147 19.39 -14.10 -17.67
CA VAL A 147 19.94 -14.77 -16.46
C VAL A 147 21.10 -14.12 -15.66
N LEU A 148 20.86 -14.00 -14.35
CA LEU A 148 21.67 -14.70 -13.34
C LEU A 148 20.86 -14.98 -12.06
N THR A 149 20.61 -16.27 -11.86
CA THR A 149 20.07 -16.91 -10.66
C THR A 149 21.04 -16.81 -9.49
N ALA A 150 20.55 -16.59 -8.28
CA ALA A 150 21.17 -17.12 -7.07
C ALA A 150 20.08 -17.48 -6.05
N ALA A 151 19.94 -18.79 -5.85
CA ALA A 151 19.16 -19.41 -4.79
C ALA A 151 19.98 -19.49 -3.49
N GLY A 152 19.28 -19.69 -2.35
CA GLY A 152 19.85 -20.09 -1.05
C GLY A 152 19.12 -19.38 0.08
N ILE A 153 18.03 -19.91 0.64
CA ILE A 153 17.94 -21.01 1.64
C ILE A 153 18.88 -20.76 2.84
N GLY A 154 18.32 -20.71 4.05
CA GLY A 154 19.13 -20.81 5.27
C GLY A 154 18.40 -20.51 6.57
N LEU A 155 17.43 -21.36 6.93
CA LEU A 155 17.07 -21.60 8.34
C LEU A 155 18.28 -22.27 9.01
N TYR A 156 18.81 -21.76 10.13
CA TYR A 156 19.47 -22.61 11.14
C TYR A 156 19.51 -21.97 12.54
N LEU A 157 19.14 -22.81 13.51
CA LEU A 157 19.20 -22.67 14.96
C LEU A 157 20.62 -22.91 15.48
N LEU A 158 20.91 -22.30 16.64
CA LEU A 158 21.82 -22.68 17.74
C LEU A 158 23.02 -23.62 17.46
N ALA A 159 24.24 -23.17 17.79
CA ALA A 159 25.10 -23.85 18.76
C ALA A 159 26.34 -23.00 19.15
N ASP A 160 26.77 -23.29 20.37
CA ASP A 160 27.82 -22.79 21.25
C ASP A 160 29.28 -22.66 20.74
N ALA A 161 30.06 -21.95 21.58
CA ALA A 161 31.47 -22.18 21.96
C ALA A 161 32.65 -21.40 21.31
N LEU A 162 33.18 -20.48 22.14
CA LEU A 162 34.55 -20.33 22.68
C LEU A 162 35.77 -19.87 21.84
N ALA A 163 36.54 -19.00 22.52
CA ALA A 163 37.99 -18.69 22.46
C ALA A 163 38.51 -17.86 21.27
N ASP A 164 39.32 -16.81 21.42
CA ASP A 164 40.15 -16.29 22.54
C ASP A 164 39.98 -14.77 22.74
#